data_AF-A0A961DMZ0-F1
#
_entry.id   AF-A0A961DMZ0-F1
#
_cell.length_a   1.000
_cell.length_b   1.000
_cell.length_c   1.000
_cell.angle_alpha   90.00
_cell.angle_beta   90.00
_cell.angle_gamma   90.00
#
_symmetry.space_group_name_H-M   'P 1'
#
loop_
_entity.id
_entity.type
_entity.pdbx_description
1 polymer ?
#
loop_
_entity_poly.entity_id
_entity_poly.type
_entity_poly.pdbx_seq_one_letter_code
_entity_poly.pdbx_strand_id
1 'polypeptide(L)'
;MRQFKDGDEIVIEPWRAAAFPIIKDLMVNRAPLDRIIESGGYISVSTGSAPDANILAVPRDAAESAMDAAACIGCGACVAACPNGAAQLFTSAKMQQ
;
A
#
# COMPACT_ATOMS: atom_id res chain seq x y z
N MET A 1 -0.64 -13.32 11.89
CA MET A 1 -0.23 -14.52 11.11
C MET A 1 -1.21 -15.64 11.43
N ARG A 2 -1.70 -16.38 10.42
CA ARG A 2 -2.51 -17.58 10.65
C ARG A 2 -1.59 -18.71 11.16
N GLN A 3 -2.09 -19.55 12.05
CA GLN A 3 -1.37 -20.73 12.54
C GLN A 3 -2.04 -21.97 11.95
N PHE A 4 -1.22 -22.91 11.47
CA PHE A 4 -1.67 -24.16 10.87
C PHE A 4 -1.02 -25.33 11.62
N LYS A 5 -1.72 -26.45 11.70
CA LYS A 5 -1.21 -27.70 12.27
C LYS A 5 -0.63 -28.57 11.15
N ASP A 6 0.21 -29.52 11.54
CA ASP A 6 0.71 -30.52 10.60
C ASP A 6 -0.45 -31.34 10.03
N GLY A 7 -0.44 -31.55 8.71
CA GLY A 7 -1.51 -32.20 7.96
C GLY A 7 -2.71 -31.33 7.58
N ASP A 8 -2.74 -30.03 7.93
CA ASP A 8 -3.82 -29.12 7.49
C ASP A 8 -3.79 -28.91 5.97
N GLU A 9 -4.95 -28.97 5.32
CA GLU A 9 -5.11 -28.61 3.92
C GLU A 9 -5.22 -27.08 3.77
N ILE A 10 -4.33 -26.47 2.98
CA ILE A 10 -4.29 -25.03 2.74
C ILE A 10 -4.66 -24.75 1.28
N VAL A 11 -5.74 -24.00 1.09
CA VAL A 11 -6.16 -23.50 -0.23
C VAL A 11 -5.61 -22.09 -0.45
N ILE A 12 -4.90 -21.90 -1.56
CA ILE A 12 -4.34 -20.60 -1.97
C ILE A 12 -4.98 -20.20 -3.30
N GLU A 13 -5.53 -18.99 -3.33
CA GLU A 13 -6.20 -18.43 -4.50
C GLU A 13 -5.67 -17.00 -4.78
N PRO A 14 -5.76 -16.52 -6.05
CA PRO A 14 -5.46 -15.13 -6.35
C PRO A 14 -6.46 -14.17 -5.69
N TRP A 15 -6.16 -12.87 -5.69
CA TRP A 15 -7.09 -11.86 -5.21
C TRP A 15 -8.42 -11.89 -5.96
N ARG A 16 -9.51 -12.16 -5.23
CA ARG A 16 -10.89 -12.07 -5.73
C ARG A 16 -11.40 -10.63 -5.69
N ALA A 17 -10.76 -9.74 -6.45
CA ALA A 17 -11.19 -8.36 -6.58
C ALA A 17 -11.24 -7.94 -8.05
N ALA A 18 -12.33 -7.32 -8.48
CA ALA A 18 -12.49 -6.83 -9.86
C ALA A 18 -11.39 -5.83 -10.26
N ALA A 19 -10.83 -5.10 -9.29
CA ALA A 19 -9.71 -4.19 -9.51
C ALA A 19 -8.40 -4.90 -9.88
N PHE A 20 -8.28 -6.20 -9.63
CA PHE A 20 -7.07 -7.00 -9.84
C PHE A 20 -7.37 -8.22 -10.73
N PRO A 21 -7.49 -8.04 -12.06
CA PRO A 21 -7.76 -9.16 -12.94
C PRO A 21 -6.60 -10.17 -12.92
N ILE A 22 -6.95 -11.46 -12.94
CA ILE A 22 -5.99 -12.57 -12.94
C ILE A 22 -5.24 -12.58 -14.27
N ILE A 23 -3.91 -12.66 -14.20
CA ILE A 23 -3.03 -12.82 -15.36
C ILE A 23 -2.82 -14.32 -15.62
N LYS A 24 -2.31 -15.04 -14.62
CA LYS A 24 -2.04 -16.48 -14.68
C LYS A 24 -1.81 -17.02 -13.27
N ASP A 25 -2.36 -18.19 -12.96
CA ASP A 25 -2.22 -18.85 -11.65
C ASP A 25 -2.61 -17.91 -10.50
N LEU A 26 -1.67 -17.58 -9.61
CA LEU A 26 -1.87 -16.66 -8.49
C LEU A 26 -1.51 -15.20 -8.82
N MET A 27 -1.02 -14.91 -10.03
CA MET A 27 -0.62 -13.57 -10.44
C MET A 27 -1.83 -12.73 -10.87
N VAL A 28 -1.91 -11.52 -10.33
CA VAL A 28 -2.94 -10.53 -10.66
C VAL A 28 -2.31 -9.23 -11.16
N ASN A 29 -3.05 -8.50 -11.98
CA ASN A 29 -2.62 -7.19 -12.47
C ASN A 29 -2.93 -6.09 -11.44
N ARG A 30 -1.88 -5.51 -10.84
CA ARG A 30 -1.97 -4.39 -9.89
C ARG A 30 -1.64 -3.01 -10.47
N ALA A 31 -1.44 -2.91 -11.79
CA ALA A 31 -1.09 -1.65 -12.47
C ALA A 31 -2.05 -0.46 -12.20
N PRO A 32 -3.35 -0.65 -11.87
CA PRO A 32 -4.16 0.48 -11.40
C PRO A 32 -3.60 1.20 -10.17
N LEU A 33 -2.94 0.49 -9.24
CA LEU A 33 -2.33 1.12 -8.06
C LEU A 33 -1.08 1.92 -8.42
N ASP A 34 -0.27 1.41 -9.35
CA ASP A 34 0.91 2.14 -9.83
C ASP A 34 0.50 3.47 -10.48
N ARG A 35 -0.58 3.46 -11.28
CA ARG A 35 -1.17 4.68 -11.87
C ARG A 35 -1.65 5.70 -10.83
N ILE A 36 -2.10 5.25 -9.65
CA ILE A 36 -2.47 6.16 -8.54
C ILE A 36 -1.21 6.80 -7.94
N ILE A 37 -0.11 6.06 -7.84
CA ILE A 37 1.15 6.64 -7.36
C ILE A 37 1.69 7.64 -8.38
N GLU A 38 1.67 7.31 -9.66
CA GLU A 38 2.10 8.19 -10.76
C GLU A 38 1.29 9.49 -10.85
N SER A 39 0.01 9.49 -10.45
CA SER A 39 -0.85 10.68 -10.50
C SER A 39 -0.58 11.71 -9.41
N GLY A 40 0.29 11.42 -8.44
CA GLY A 40 0.63 12.35 -7.36
C GLY A 40 0.88 11.70 -5.99
N GLY A 41 1.01 10.38 -5.91
CA GLY A 41 1.38 9.67 -4.68
C GLY A 41 2.87 9.76 -4.33
N TYR A 42 3.56 10.80 -4.78
CA TYR A 42 4.98 11.06 -4.56
C TYR A 42 5.21 12.54 -4.23
N ILE A 43 6.35 12.85 -3.62
CA ILE A 43 6.74 14.23 -3.35
C ILE A 43 7.33 14.85 -4.63
N SER A 44 6.59 15.80 -5.24
CA SER A 44 6.99 16.44 -6.49
C SER A 44 7.92 17.66 -6.32
N VAL A 45 8.18 18.07 -5.08
CA VAL A 45 9.05 19.21 -4.77
C VAL A 45 10.50 18.78 -4.83
N SER A 46 11.32 19.53 -5.57
CA SER A 46 12.78 19.37 -5.51
C SER A 46 13.30 19.93 -4.19
N THR A 47 13.58 19.05 -3.24
CA THR A 47 14.15 19.41 -1.93
C THR A 47 15.68 19.53 -1.95
N GLY A 48 16.31 19.35 -3.12
CA GLY A 48 17.77 19.19 -3.23
C GLY A 48 18.25 17.96 -2.46
N SER A 49 19.50 17.98 -2.00
CA SER A 49 20.00 16.99 -1.04
C SER A 49 19.31 17.20 0.29
N ALA A 50 18.66 16.16 0.82
CA ALA A 50 18.08 16.22 2.16
C ALA A 50 19.15 16.68 3.17
N PRO A 51 18.88 17.71 4.00
CA PRO A 51 19.80 18.10 5.06
C PRO A 51 19.90 16.99 6.10
N ASP A 52 20.93 17.02 6.94
CA ASP A 52 21.06 16.08 8.05
C ASP A 52 19.80 16.13 8.93
N ALA A 53 19.25 14.94 9.24
CA ALA A 53 17.97 14.80 9.92
C ALA A 53 17.95 15.42 11.33
N ASN A 54 19.12 15.66 11.94
CA ASN A 54 19.21 16.28 13.26
C ASN A 54 19.19 17.82 13.23
N ILE A 55 19.29 18.43 12.04
CA ILE A 55 19.37 19.89 11.90
C ILE A 55 17.98 20.53 11.86
N LEU A 56 16.97 19.80 11.39
CA LEU A 56 15.59 20.29 11.30
C LEU A 56 14.67 19.48 12.22
N ALA A 57 14.20 20.10 13.30
CA ALA A 57 13.23 19.48 14.18
C ALA A 57 11.88 19.33 13.47
N VAL A 58 11.39 18.09 13.36
CA VAL A 58 10.05 17.77 12.87
C VAL A 58 9.16 17.45 14.09
N PRO A 59 7.95 18.04 14.20
CA PRO A 59 7.01 17.67 15.26
C PRO A 59 6.74 16.16 15.27
N ARG A 60 6.69 15.56 16.46
CA ARG A 60 6.49 14.11 16.61
C ARG A 60 5.27 13.62 15.83
N ASP A 61 4.13 14.27 16.02
CA ASP A 61 2.86 13.85 15.42
C ASP A 61 2.93 13.85 13.88
N ALA A 62 3.66 14.81 13.29
CA ALA A 62 3.89 14.87 11.84
C ALA A 62 4.86 13.78 11.35
N ALA A 63 5.87 13.44 12.15
CA ALA A 63 6.78 12.35 11.82
C ALA A 63 6.09 10.98 11.91
N GLU A 64 5.29 10.75 12.96
CA GLU A 64 4.53 9.51 13.16
C GLU A 64 3.50 9.31 12.05
N SER A 65 2.68 10.33 11.73
CA SER A 65 1.70 10.22 10.63
C SER A 65 2.34 9.96 9.27
N ALA A 66 3.45 10.65 8.96
CA ALA A 66 4.20 10.42 7.74
C ALA A 66 4.73 8.98 7.65
N MET A 67 5.25 8.43 8.76
CA MET A 67 5.75 7.06 8.82
C MET A 67 4.63 6.02 8.68
N ASP A 68 3.46 6.27 9.29
CA ASP A 68 2.29 5.40 9.15
C ASP A 68 1.78 5.36 7.70
N ALA A 69 1.72 6.50 7.02
CA ALA A 69 1.37 6.56 5.59
C ALA A 69 2.43 5.86 4.71
N ALA A 70 3.71 5.99 5.08
CA ALA A 70 4.83 5.38 4.38
C ALA A 70 4.87 3.84 4.57
N ALA A 71 4.31 3.31 5.65
CA ALA A 71 4.31 1.87 5.94
C ALA A 71 3.57 1.02 4.89
N CYS A 72 2.68 1.62 4.09
CA CYS A 72 1.99 0.91 3.02
C CYS A 72 2.94 0.53 1.87
N ILE A 73 3.14 -0.77 1.67
CA ILE A 73 4.04 -1.39 0.68
C ILE A 73 3.42 -1.64 -0.71
N GLY A 74 2.20 -1.17 -0.96
CA GLY A 74 1.55 -1.34 -2.28
C GLY A 74 1.11 -2.77 -2.63
N CYS A 75 0.90 -3.63 -1.65
CA CYS A 75 0.53 -5.04 -1.90
C CYS A 75 -0.91 -5.25 -2.42
N GLY A 76 -1.80 -4.27 -2.24
CA GLY A 76 -3.21 -4.37 -2.65
C GLY A 76 -4.12 -5.19 -1.73
N ALA A 77 -3.61 -5.74 -0.62
CA ALA A 77 -4.40 -6.59 0.28
C ALA A 77 -5.64 -5.87 0.87
N CYS A 78 -5.56 -4.57 1.15
CA CYS A 78 -6.69 -3.78 1.63
C CYS A 78 -7.84 -3.72 0.60
N VAL A 79 -7.50 -3.60 -0.68
CA VAL A 79 -8.47 -3.60 -1.79
C VAL A 79 -9.06 -5.00 -1.98
N ALA A 80 -8.23 -6.04 -1.89
CA ALA A 80 -8.67 -7.44 -2.02
C ALA A 80 -9.58 -7.90 -0.87
N ALA A 81 -9.36 -7.38 0.35
CA ALA A 81 -10.19 -7.70 1.51
C ALA A 81 -11.50 -6.90 1.55
N CYS A 82 -11.60 -5.78 0.82
CA CYS A 82 -12.82 -4.97 0.79
C CYS A 82 -13.90 -5.68 -0.03
N PRO A 83 -15.12 -5.87 0.50
CA PRO A 83 -16.23 -6.48 -0.25
C PRO A 83 -16.58 -5.74 -1.55
N ASN A 84 -16.29 -4.43 -1.59
CA ASN A 84 -16.55 -3.57 -2.73
C ASN A 84 -15.34 -3.44 -3.68
N GLY A 85 -14.19 -4.06 -3.36
CA GLY A 85 -12.95 -3.87 -4.12
C GLY A 85 -12.48 -2.40 -4.15
N ALA A 86 -12.71 -1.67 -3.06
CA ALA A 86 -12.53 -0.24 -2.93
C ALA A 86 -11.06 0.21 -3.12
N ALA A 87 -10.70 0.66 -4.31
CA ALA A 87 -9.36 1.20 -4.59
C ALA A 87 -9.04 2.47 -3.76
N GLN A 88 -10.06 3.22 -3.33
CA GLN A 88 -9.89 4.39 -2.48
C GLN A 88 -9.22 4.09 -1.14
N LEU A 89 -9.25 2.85 -0.65
CA LEU A 89 -8.54 2.44 0.56
C LEU A 89 -7.02 2.52 0.39
N PHE A 90 -6.52 2.29 -0.83
CA PHE A 90 -5.11 2.46 -1.15
C PHE A 90 -4.73 3.94 -1.17
N THR A 91 -5.55 4.77 -1.82
CA THR A 91 -5.32 6.22 -1.90
C THR A 91 -5.42 6.89 -0.53
N SER A 92 -6.40 6.53 0.29
CA SER A 92 -6.59 7.11 1.63
C SER A 92 -5.41 6.84 2.56
N ALA A 93 -4.75 5.68 2.43
CA ALA A 93 -3.55 5.39 3.19
C ALA A 93 -2.37 6.31 2.83
N LYS A 94 -2.41 6.94 1.64
CA LYS A 94 -1.39 7.86 1.14
C LYS A 94 -1.76 9.35 1.31
N MET A 95 -3.01 9.64 1.63
CA MET A 95 -3.52 10.99 1.89
C MET A 95 -3.76 11.15 3.39
N GLN A 96 -2.71 11.41 4.17
CA GLN A 96 -2.85 11.83 5.57
C GLN A 96 -2.69 13.35 5.66
N GLN A 97 -3.62 14.01 6.37
CA GLN A 97 -3.59 15.45 6.70
C GLN A 97 -2.96 15.65 8.07
#